data_AF-A0A951DLF7-F1
#
_entry.id   AF-A0A951DLF7-F1
#
_cell.length_a   1.000
_cell.length_b   1.000
_cell.length_c   1.000
_cell.angle_alpha   90.00
_cell.angle_beta   90.00
_cell.angle_gamma   90.00
#
_symmetry.space_group_name_H-M   'P 1'
#
loop_
_entity.id
_entity.type
_entity.pdbx_description
1 polymer ?
#
loop_
_entity_poly.entity_id
_entity_poly.type
_entity_poly.pdbx_seq_one_letter_code
_entity_poly.pdbx_strand_id
1 'polypeptide(L)'
;MRKSLVVLASLATLALPLFAASPQKHGKWQITTQVEMPGVPVQAPPVTQTVCLTAADVENPQKSVPADANHDCKVSDYKIDGNTISWTVSCPKMQALGSGKITFAGDSYSGAMKLMVHEHEMSMKYSGKRLGDCDK
;
A
#
# COMPACT_ATOMS: atom_id res chain seq x y z
N MET A 1 -5.39 -45.69 -50.05
CA MET A 1 -4.62 -44.56 -49.47
C MET A 1 -5.55 -43.76 -48.58
N ARG A 2 -5.51 -43.97 -47.25
CA ARG A 2 -6.33 -43.27 -46.26
C ARG A 2 -5.54 -42.06 -45.74
N LYS A 3 -6.03 -40.85 -46.00
CA LYS A 3 -5.48 -39.60 -45.43
C LYS A 3 -6.06 -39.44 -44.03
N SER A 4 -5.24 -39.67 -43.01
CA SER A 4 -5.59 -39.36 -41.62
C SER A 4 -5.48 -37.85 -41.42
N LEU A 5 -6.61 -37.18 -41.18
CA LEU A 5 -6.63 -35.81 -40.68
C LEU A 5 -6.26 -35.83 -39.19
N VAL A 6 -5.03 -35.42 -38.89
CA VAL A 6 -4.63 -35.08 -37.53
C VAL A 6 -5.15 -33.68 -37.23
N VAL A 7 -6.27 -33.61 -36.50
CA VAL A 7 -6.77 -32.35 -35.94
C VAL A 7 -5.92 -32.04 -34.71
N LEU A 8 -4.92 -31.18 -34.90
CA LEU A 8 -4.12 -30.63 -33.81
C LEU A 8 -5.00 -29.63 -33.04
N ALA A 9 -5.63 -30.08 -31.96
CA ALA A 9 -6.31 -29.20 -31.01
C ALA A 9 -5.26 -28.42 -30.23
N SER A 10 -4.87 -27.26 -30.74
CA SER A 10 -4.03 -26.29 -30.05
C SER A 10 -4.80 -25.71 -28.85
N LEU A 11 -4.60 -26.31 -27.69
CA LEU A 11 -5.11 -25.86 -26.40
C LEU A 11 -4.34 -24.59 -26.00
N ALA A 12 -4.82 -23.44 -26.47
CA ALA A 12 -4.32 -22.14 -26.05
C ALA A 12 -4.71 -21.94 -24.57
N THR A 13 -3.81 -22.30 -23.65
CA THR A 13 -3.88 -21.91 -22.25
C THR A 13 -3.88 -20.39 -22.18
N LEU A 14 -5.08 -19.82 -22.02
CA LEU A 14 -5.29 -18.41 -21.77
C LEU A 14 -4.73 -18.11 -20.37
N ALA A 15 -3.46 -17.69 -20.32
CA ALA A 15 -2.86 -17.14 -19.12
C ALA A 15 -3.54 -15.80 -18.84
N LEU A 16 -4.64 -15.83 -18.08
CA LEU A 16 -5.26 -14.63 -17.56
C LEU A 16 -4.21 -13.94 -16.68
N PRO A 17 -3.91 -12.65 -16.92
CA PRO A 17 -3.11 -11.89 -15.98
C PRO A 17 -3.87 -11.85 -14.67
N LEU A 18 -3.38 -12.58 -13.67
CA LEU A 18 -3.78 -12.41 -12.28
C LEU A 18 -3.31 -11.02 -11.86
N PHE A 19 -4.13 -10.00 -12.11
CA PHE A 19 -4.01 -8.75 -11.39
C PHE A 19 -4.18 -9.09 -9.92
N ALA A 20 -3.09 -9.03 -9.15
CA ALA A 20 -3.12 -9.25 -7.72
C ALA A 20 -4.13 -8.26 -7.12
N ALA A 21 -5.27 -8.76 -6.67
CA ALA A 21 -6.28 -7.95 -6.01
C ALA A 21 -5.63 -7.28 -4.80
N SER A 22 -5.89 -5.98 -4.63
CA SER A 22 -5.39 -5.24 -3.47
C SER A 22 -5.87 -5.93 -2.19
N PRO A 23 -4.97 -6.24 -1.23
CA PRO A 23 -5.37 -6.88 0.02
C PRO A 23 -6.13 -5.91 0.95
N GLN A 24 -6.14 -4.62 0.62
CA GLN A 24 -6.95 -3.62 1.30
C GLN A 24 -8.39 -3.67 0.79
N LYS A 25 -9.37 -3.59 1.68
CA LYS A 25 -10.80 -3.49 1.31
C LYS A 25 -11.23 -2.03 1.28
N HIS A 26 -12.14 -1.68 0.36
CA HIS A 26 -12.83 -0.39 0.42
C HIS A 26 -13.73 -0.30 1.67
N GLY A 27 -14.08 0.92 2.07
CA GLY A 27 -14.93 1.20 3.22
C GLY A 27 -14.32 2.20 4.20
N LYS A 28 -14.94 2.32 5.37
CA LYS A 28 -14.52 3.20 6.46
C LYS A 28 -13.43 2.51 7.28
N TRP A 29 -12.29 3.17 7.44
CA TRP A 29 -11.14 2.67 8.18
C TRP A 29 -10.76 3.64 9.29
N GLN A 30 -10.57 3.10 10.49
CA GLN A 30 -9.89 3.80 11.57
C GLN A 30 -8.40 3.49 11.48
N ILE A 31 -7.59 4.53 11.35
CA ILE A 31 -6.14 4.45 11.18
C ILE A 31 -5.49 5.13 12.36
N THR A 32 -4.62 4.41 13.06
CA THR A 32 -3.79 4.95 14.13
C THR A 32 -2.36 5.02 13.64
N THR A 33 -1.74 6.19 13.75
CA THR A 33 -0.36 6.44 13.34
C THR A 33 0.45 6.90 14.54
N GLN A 34 1.64 6.31 14.72
CA GLN A 34 2.61 6.70 15.72
C GLN A 34 3.92 7.06 15.03
N VAL A 35 4.44 8.24 15.32
CA VAL A 35 5.72 8.72 14.79
C VAL A 35 6.78 8.62 15.87
N GLU A 36 7.89 7.98 15.54
CA GLU A 36 9.07 7.79 16.37
C GLU A 36 10.23 8.56 15.74
N MET A 37 10.72 9.58 16.46
CA MET A 37 11.89 10.38 16.07
C MET A 37 13.00 10.15 17.10
N PRO A 38 14.17 9.60 16.70
CA PRO A 38 15.31 9.46 17.58
C PRO A 38 15.75 10.81 18.15
N GLY A 39 16.10 10.84 19.43
CA GLY A 39 16.62 12.05 20.10
C GLY A 39 15.55 13.02 20.63
N VAL A 40 14.26 12.76 20.41
CA VAL A 40 13.17 13.53 21.03
C VAL A 40 12.69 12.77 22.29
N PRO A 41 12.81 13.35 23.50
CA PRO A 41 12.50 12.65 24.76
C PRO A 41 11.00 12.40 24.96
N VAL A 42 10.15 13.09 24.21
CA VAL A 42 8.69 12.93 24.26
C VAL A 42 8.22 12.39 22.91
N GLN A 43 7.84 11.11 22.87
CA GLN A 43 7.19 10.55 21.70
C GLN A 43 5.82 11.23 21.52
N ALA A 44 5.52 11.68 20.32
CA ALA A 44 4.20 12.21 20.01
C ALA A 44 3.14 11.13 20.29
N PRO A 45 2.00 11.47 20.91
CA PRO A 45 0.94 10.50 21.14
C PRO A 45 0.43 9.95 19.79
N PRO A 46 0.04 8.67 19.72
CA PRO A 46 -0.56 8.12 18.51
C PRO A 46 -1.79 8.93 18.09
N VAL A 47 -1.84 9.31 16.82
CA VAL A 47 -2.97 10.02 16.25
C VAL A 47 -3.88 9.03 15.58
N THR A 48 -5.17 9.07 15.91
CA THR A 48 -6.18 8.21 15.29
C THR A 48 -7.14 9.03 14.45
N GLN A 49 -7.34 8.62 13.21
CA GLN A 49 -8.23 9.26 12.25
C GLN A 49 -9.10 8.23 11.55
N THR A 50 -10.27 8.66 11.08
CA THR A 50 -11.15 7.80 10.29
C THR A 50 -11.16 8.29 8.85
N VAL A 51 -10.90 7.39 7.90
CA VAL A 51 -10.84 7.68 6.46
C VAL A 51 -11.81 6.76 5.74
N CYS A 52 -12.57 7.31 4.79
CA CYS A 52 -13.34 6.52 3.84
C CYS A 52 -12.48 6.24 2.60
N LEU A 53 -12.29 4.96 2.27
CA LEU A 53 -11.60 4.52 1.07
C LEU A 53 -12.60 3.99 0.05
N THR A 54 -12.63 4.58 -1.14
CA THR A 54 -13.42 4.06 -2.27
C THR A 54 -12.71 2.88 -2.93
N ALA A 55 -13.41 2.14 -3.80
CA ALA A 55 -12.79 1.08 -4.60
C ALA A 55 -11.61 1.63 -5.44
N ALA A 56 -11.77 2.82 -6.03
CA ALA A 56 -10.72 3.46 -6.80
C ALA A 56 -9.49 3.85 -5.96
N ASP A 57 -9.66 4.21 -4.68
CA ASP A 57 -8.55 4.55 -3.78
C ASP A 57 -7.74 3.32 -3.36
N VAL A 58 -8.41 2.17 -3.27
CA VAL A 58 -7.81 0.88 -2.94
C VAL A 58 -7.09 0.25 -4.14
N GLU A 59 -7.62 0.49 -5.34
CA GLU A 59 -7.03 0.07 -6.62
C GLU A 59 -5.86 0.95 -7.05
N ASN A 60 -5.72 2.14 -6.47
CA ASN A 60 -4.60 3.05 -6.72
C ASN A 60 -3.78 3.31 -5.44
N PRO A 61 -2.81 2.44 -5.13
CA PRO A 61 -1.97 2.55 -3.96
C PRO A 61 -1.14 3.83 -3.88
N GLN A 62 -0.83 4.44 -5.03
CA GLN A 62 -0.12 5.72 -5.08
C GLN A 62 -0.96 6.87 -4.51
N LYS A 63 -2.29 6.73 -4.48
CA LYS A 63 -3.20 7.67 -3.83
C LYS A 63 -3.43 7.38 -2.35
N SER A 64 -3.23 6.13 -1.93
CA SER A 64 -3.45 5.69 -0.53
C SER A 64 -2.21 5.88 0.35
N VAL A 65 -1.01 5.95 -0.23
CA VAL A 65 0.16 6.52 0.46
C VAL A 65 -0.05 8.03 0.51
N PRO A 66 0.03 8.69 1.68
CA PRO A 66 -0.01 10.15 1.77
C PRO A 66 1.27 10.74 1.15
N ALA A 67 1.35 10.71 -0.18
CA ALA A 67 2.22 11.56 -0.95
C ALA A 67 1.46 12.88 -1.06
N ASP A 68 1.81 13.83 -0.19
CA ASP A 68 1.31 15.20 -0.33
C ASP A 68 1.56 15.65 -1.77
N ALA A 69 0.49 15.88 -2.52
CA ALA A 69 0.54 16.30 -3.93
C ALA A 69 1.30 17.63 -4.10
N ASN A 70 1.59 18.33 -3.00
CA ASN A 70 2.33 19.58 -2.95
C ASN A 70 3.87 19.43 -2.92
N HIS A 71 4.41 18.21 -2.72
CA HIS A 71 5.85 18.01 -2.45
C HIS A 71 6.61 17.14 -3.48
N ASP A 72 6.02 16.84 -4.64
CA ASP A 72 6.65 16.04 -5.71
C ASP A 72 7.24 14.70 -5.22
N CYS A 73 6.51 14.00 -4.36
CA CYS A 73 6.90 12.67 -3.90
C CYS A 73 6.60 11.61 -4.97
N LYS A 74 7.60 10.80 -5.32
CA LYS A 74 7.47 9.65 -6.21
C LYS A 74 7.44 8.36 -5.41
N VAL A 75 6.43 7.53 -5.67
CA VAL A 75 6.36 6.16 -5.14
C VAL A 75 6.91 5.20 -6.20
N SER A 76 7.88 4.36 -5.81
CA SER A 76 8.48 3.31 -6.65
C SER A 76 8.47 1.97 -5.92
N ASP A 77 8.87 0.92 -6.63
CA ASP A 77 9.05 -0.43 -6.06
C ASP A 77 7.81 -0.97 -5.34
N TYR A 78 6.64 -0.52 -5.80
CA TYR A 78 5.37 -0.94 -5.26
C TYR A 78 5.11 -2.41 -5.60
N LYS A 79 5.00 -3.24 -4.57
CA LYS A 79 4.84 -4.70 -4.70
C LYS A 79 3.74 -5.18 -3.77
N ILE A 80 2.89 -6.06 -4.30
CA ILE A 80 1.91 -6.83 -3.54
C ILE A 80 2.40 -8.27 -3.51
N ASP A 81 2.64 -8.79 -2.31
CA ASP A 81 2.97 -10.19 -2.04
C ASP A 81 1.93 -10.77 -1.08
N GLY A 82 0.94 -11.46 -1.66
CA GLY A 82 -0.21 -11.98 -0.91
C GLY A 82 -0.97 -10.89 -0.18
N ASN A 83 -0.87 -10.89 1.15
CA ASN A 83 -1.50 -9.90 2.03
C ASN A 83 -0.58 -8.74 2.42
N THR A 84 0.61 -8.63 1.83
CA THR A 84 1.61 -7.64 2.20
C THR A 84 1.89 -6.70 1.03
N ILE A 85 1.88 -5.41 1.31
CA ILE A 85 2.20 -4.34 0.37
C ILE A 85 3.52 -3.71 0.81
N SER A 86 4.45 -3.50 -0.11
CA SER A 86 5.70 -2.77 0.15
C SER A 86 5.97 -1.74 -0.94
N TRP A 87 6.62 -0.64 -0.57
CA TRP A 87 6.94 0.45 -1.50
C TRP A 87 8.14 1.27 -1.03
N THR A 88 8.69 2.03 -1.95
CA THR A 88 9.70 3.05 -1.70
C THR A 88 9.12 4.42 -2.06
N VAL A 89 9.50 5.45 -1.31
CA VAL A 89 9.09 6.84 -1.56
C VAL A 89 10.33 7.73 -1.65
N SER A 90 10.34 8.62 -2.62
CA SER A 90 11.38 9.63 -2.81
C SER A 90 10.73 10.99 -2.99
N CYS A 91 11.02 11.93 -2.09
CA CYS A 91 10.54 13.30 -2.17
C CYS A 91 11.75 14.25 -2.27
N PRO A 92 12.22 14.58 -3.50
CA PRO A 92 13.43 15.38 -3.70
C PRO A 92 13.35 16.76 -3.05
N LYS A 93 12.18 17.42 -3.07
CA LYS A 93 11.98 18.75 -2.46
C LYS A 93 12.17 18.76 -0.94
N MET A 94 11.90 17.64 -0.28
CA MET A 94 12.08 17.50 1.17
C MET A 94 13.42 16.84 1.53
N GLN A 95 14.27 16.53 0.54
CA GLN A 95 15.43 15.66 0.70
C GLN A 95 15.07 14.38 1.47
N ALA A 96 13.95 13.76 1.07
CA ALA A 96 13.40 12.61 1.78
C ALA A 96 13.46 11.33 0.95
N LEU A 97 13.90 10.25 1.57
CA LEU A 97 13.90 8.90 1.01
C LEU A 97 13.38 7.92 2.05
N GLY A 98 12.50 7.01 1.66
CA GLY A 98 11.90 6.08 2.61
C GLY A 98 11.37 4.82 1.98
N SER A 99 11.03 3.87 2.84
CA SER A 99 10.39 2.62 2.44
C SER A 99 9.33 2.22 3.46
N GLY A 100 8.21 1.71 2.96
CA GLY A 100 7.07 1.28 3.76
C GLY A 100 6.69 -0.17 3.50
N LYS A 101 6.02 -0.78 4.49
CA LYS A 101 5.39 -2.08 4.37
C LYS A 101 4.10 -2.10 5.19
N ILE A 102 3.01 -2.60 4.61
CA ILE A 102 1.74 -2.91 5.28
C ILE A 102 1.46 -4.40 5.13
N THR A 103 1.08 -5.07 6.22
CA THR A 103 0.54 -6.42 6.18
C THR A 103 -0.93 -6.40 6.61
N PHE A 104 -1.79 -6.94 5.77
CA PHE A 104 -3.24 -6.99 5.95
C PHE A 104 -3.66 -8.33 6.58
N ALA A 105 -4.63 -8.26 7.48
CA ALA A 105 -5.25 -9.39 8.15
C ALA A 105 -6.77 -9.17 8.20
N GLY A 106 -7.44 -9.50 7.08
CA GLY A 106 -8.88 -9.32 6.92
C GLY A 106 -9.29 -7.86 7.00
N ASP A 107 -9.98 -7.50 8.09
CA ASP A 107 -10.50 -6.15 8.36
C ASP A 107 -9.52 -5.33 9.24
N SER A 108 -8.26 -5.73 9.29
CA SER A 108 -7.20 -5.03 10.02
C SER A 108 -5.91 -5.02 9.22
N TYR A 109 -5.02 -4.09 9.53
CA TYR A 109 -3.65 -4.11 9.04
C TYR A 109 -2.68 -3.56 10.07
N SER A 110 -1.41 -3.89 9.89
CA SER A 110 -0.29 -3.26 10.58
C SER A 110 0.81 -2.96 9.60
N GLY A 111 1.49 -1.85 9.78
CA GLY A 111 2.60 -1.50 8.92
C GLY A 111 3.57 -0.53 9.57
N ALA A 112 4.68 -0.37 8.88
CA ALA A 112 5.75 0.50 9.29
C ALA A 112 6.36 1.18 8.07
N MET A 113 6.79 2.42 8.25
CA MET A 113 7.54 3.17 7.27
C MET A 113 8.77 3.78 7.94
N LYS A 114 9.89 3.72 7.24
CA LYS A 114 11.09 4.47 7.59
C LYS A 114 11.28 5.57 6.58
N LEU A 115 11.61 6.76 7.04
CA LEU A 115 11.86 7.92 6.22
C LEU A 115 13.14 8.60 6.72
N MET A 116 14.12 8.74 5.85
CA MET A 116 15.26 9.64 6.05
C MET A 116 14.85 10.98 5.47
N VAL A 117 14.83 12.03 6.30
CA VAL A 117 14.61 13.40 5.85
C VAL A 117 15.86 14.20 6.18
N HIS A 118 16.54 14.68 5.15
CA HIS A 118 17.92 15.16 5.26
C HIS A 118 18.81 14.05 5.87
N GLU A 119 19.30 14.23 7.10
CA GLU A 119 20.12 13.25 7.83
C GLU A 119 19.41 12.67 9.07
N HIS A 120 18.12 12.96 9.23
CA HIS A 120 17.32 12.49 10.37
C HIS A 120 16.46 11.29 9.98
N GLU A 121 16.64 10.17 10.70
CA GLU A 121 15.75 9.01 10.58
C GLU A 121 14.44 9.29 11.31
N MET A 122 13.33 9.03 10.65
CA MET A 122 12.00 9.00 11.23
C MET A 122 11.39 7.63 10.97
N SER A 123 10.85 7.03 12.01
CA SER A 123 10.08 5.79 11.91
C SER A 123 8.61 6.08 12.17
N MET A 124 7.74 5.48 11.38
CA MET A 124 6.30 5.60 11.52
C MET A 124 5.72 4.20 11.60
N LYS A 125 4.89 3.96 12.61
CA LYS A 125 4.08 2.75 12.72
C LYS A 125 2.64 3.13 12.50
N TYR A 126 1.90 2.30 11.79
CA TYR A 126 0.48 2.52 11.59
C TYR A 126 -0.29 1.20 11.70
N SER A 127 -1.47 1.29 12.29
CA SER A 127 -2.43 0.20 12.35
C SER A 127 -3.76 0.68 11.81
N GLY A 128 -4.49 -0.22 11.17
CA GLY A 128 -5.79 0.07 10.59
C GLY A 128 -6.82 -0.96 11.02
N LYS A 129 -8.05 -0.51 11.24
CA LYS A 129 -9.21 -1.36 11.44
C LYS A 129 -10.38 -0.87 10.58
N ARG A 130 -10.97 -1.75 9.80
CA ARG A 130 -12.17 -1.47 9.02
C ARG A 130 -13.38 -1.39 9.97
N LEU A 131 -14.12 -0.30 9.87
CA LEU A 131 -15.34 -0.04 10.64
C LEU A 131 -16.62 -0.41 9.88
N GLY A 132 -16.51 -0.74 8.59
CA GLY A 132 -17.64 -1.09 7.73
C GLY A 132 -17.58 -0.34 6.41
N ASP A 133 -18.74 -0.14 5.80
CA ASP A 133 -18.85 0.67 4.59
C ASP A 133 -18.78 2.16 4.92
N CYS A 134 -18.45 2.98 3.91
CA CYS A 134 -18.51 4.42 4.07
C CYS A 134 -19.94 4.90 4.21
N ASP A 135 -20.13 5.92 5.02
CA ASP A 135 -21.40 6.63 5.08
C ASP A 135 -21.62 7.36 3.73
N LYS A 136 -22.87 7.41 3.25
CA LYS A 136 -23.24 8.05 1.97
C LYS A 136 -23.28 9.56 2.07
#